data_AF-A0A7V5G5J1-F1
#
_entry.id   AF-A0A7V5G5J1-F1
#
_cell.length_a   1.000
_cell.length_b   1.000
_cell.length_c   1.000
_cell.angle_alpha   90.00
_cell.angle_beta   90.00
_cell.angle_gamma   90.00
#
_symmetry.space_group_name_H-M   'P 1'
#
loop_
_entity.id
_entity.type
_entity.pdbx_description
1 polymer ?
#
loop_
_entity_poly.entity_id
_entity_poly.type
_entity_poly.pdbx_seq_one_letter_code
_entity_poly.pdbx_strand_id
1 'polypeptide(L)'
;MKVIIVLAILIGIALPILFYKRDKDLKNLFISLLLLSGIVSLLIIGNIMRSLAPLFIAHFIALIISYGSYIVYLIRDKFYWHIYILPFATLALYVILAFVGNRHISGF
;
A
#
# COMPACT_ATOMS: atom_id res chain seq x y z
N MET A 1 2.88 9.93 -15.15
CA MET A 1 2.98 8.92 -14.07
C MET A 1 3.11 9.56 -12.68
N LYS A 2 4.11 10.42 -12.42
CA LYS A 2 4.27 11.07 -11.09
C LYS A 2 3.05 11.88 -10.65
N VAL A 3 2.41 12.59 -11.59
CA VAL A 3 1.19 13.38 -11.32
C VAL A 3 0.05 12.51 -10.77
N ILE A 4 -0.16 11.32 -11.33
CA ILE A 4 -1.25 10.42 -10.91
C ILE A 4 -1.03 9.97 -9.46
N ILE A 5 0.21 9.63 -9.11
CA ILE A 5 0.58 9.23 -7.74
C ILE A 5 0.35 10.40 -6.77
N VAL A 6 0.79 11.60 -7.13
CA VAL A 6 0.58 12.80 -6.30
C VAL A 6 -0.92 13.07 -6.12
N LEU A 7 -1.72 12.99 -7.19
CA LEU A 7 -3.17 13.16 -7.11
C LEU A 7 -3.82 12.09 -6.23
N ALA A 8 -3.42 10.83 -6.34
CA ALA A 8 -3.92 9.76 -5.48
C ALA A 8 -3.61 10.07 -4.00
N ILE A 9 -2.39 10.49 -3.66
CA ILE A 9 -2.04 10.87 -2.28
C ILE A 9 -2.89 12.06 -1.81
N LEU A 10 -3.06 13.10 -2.64
CA LEU A 10 -3.88 14.26 -2.28
C LEU A 10 -5.33 13.87 -2.03
N ILE A 11 -5.93 13.04 -2.89
CA ILE A 11 -7.30 12.52 -2.70
C ILE A 11 -7.37 11.68 -1.42
N GLY A 12 -6.37 10.83 -1.19
CA GLY A 12 -6.30 9.98 -0.02
C GLY A 12 -6.21 10.75 1.29
N ILE A 13 -5.62 11.94 1.29
CA ILE A 13 -5.57 12.85 2.45
C ILE A 13 -6.86 13.69 2.56
N ALA A 14 -7.35 14.20 1.43
CA ALA A 14 -8.50 15.11 1.41
C ALA A 14 -9.79 14.45 1.88
N LEU A 15 -10.06 13.21 1.45
CA LEU A 15 -11.30 12.50 1.78
C LEU A 15 -11.50 12.29 3.30
N PRO A 16 -10.53 11.72 4.05
CA PRO A 16 -10.66 11.61 5.51
C PRO A 16 -10.93 12.93 6.21
N ILE A 17 -10.32 14.03 5.76
CA ILE A 17 -10.53 15.36 6.35
C ILE A 17 -11.96 15.85 6.09
N LEU A 18 -12.51 15.60 4.89
CA LEU A 18 -13.89 15.93 4.56
C LEU A 18 -14.89 15.12 5.40
N PHE A 19 -14.67 13.81 5.55
CA PHE A 19 -15.51 12.97 6.41
C PHE A 19 -15.39 13.36 7.88
N TYR A 20 -14.19 13.70 8.36
CA TYR A 20 -13.99 14.22 9.71
C TYR A 20 -14.78 15.50 9.98
N LYS A 21 -14.85 16.43 9.01
CA LYS A 21 -15.65 17.66 9.18
C LYS A 21 -17.15 17.36 9.38
N ARG A 22 -17.66 16.30 8.77
CA ARG A 22 -19.06 15.89 8.87
C ARG A 22 -19.34 15.12 10.17
N ASP A 23 -18.52 14.11 10.45
CA ASP A 23 -18.81 13.10 11.47
C ASP A 23 -18.08 13.40 12.80
N LYS A 24 -17.09 14.29 12.80
CA LYS A 24 -16.22 14.67 13.93
C LYS A 24 -15.49 13.50 14.62
N ASP A 25 -15.36 12.37 13.92
CA ASP A 25 -14.67 11.18 14.43
C ASP A 25 -13.15 11.27 14.19
N LEU A 26 -12.42 11.66 15.24
CA LEU A 26 -10.95 11.71 15.22
C LEU A 26 -10.31 10.34 15.02
N LYS A 27 -10.92 9.27 15.55
CA LYS A 27 -10.34 7.92 15.48
C LYS A 27 -10.31 7.44 14.04
N ASN A 28 -11.40 7.63 13.30
CA ASN A 28 -11.47 7.26 11.89
C ASN A 28 -10.50 8.09 11.04
N LEU A 29 -10.32 9.37 11.35
CA LEU A 29 -9.30 10.21 10.70
C LEU A 29 -7.88 9.63 10.90
N PHE A 30 -7.50 9.34 12.14
CA PHE A 30 -6.18 8.78 12.46
C PHE A 30 -5.94 7.43 11.79
N ILE A 31 -6.90 6.51 11.86
CA ILE A 31 -6.78 5.19 11.22
C ILE A 31 -6.61 5.34 9.71
N SER A 32 -7.39 6.24 9.08
CA SER A 32 -7.32 6.48 7.64
C SER A 32 -5.94 7.01 7.22
N LEU A 33 -5.41 8.00 7.94
CA LEU A 33 -4.08 8.55 7.66
C LEU A 33 -2.98 7.50 7.87
N LEU A 34 -3.12 6.64 8.89
CA LEU A 34 -2.18 5.55 9.14
C LEU A 34 -2.21 4.52 8.00
N LEU A 35 -3.40 4.11 7.54
CA LEU A 35 -3.54 3.22 6.38
C LEU A 35 -2.92 3.81 5.12
N LEU A 36 -3.20 5.09 4.84
CA LEU A 36 -2.63 5.77 3.69
C LEU A 36 -1.10 5.83 3.79
N SER A 37 -0.55 6.17 4.95
CA SER A 37 0.91 6.19 5.17
C SER A 37 1.54 4.82 4.95
N GLY A 38 0.87 3.74 5.35
CA GLY A 38 1.30 2.36 5.09
C GLY A 38 1.35 2.06 3.58
N ILE A 39 0.28 2.39 2.84
CA ILE A 39 0.23 2.20 1.39
C ILE A 39 1.34 3.01 0.68
N VAL A 40 1.53 4.28 1.06
CA VAL A 40 2.57 5.14 0.49
C VAL A 40 3.97 4.63 0.81
N SER A 41 4.20 4.15 2.04
CA SER A 41 5.49 3.57 2.44
C SER A 41 5.80 2.33 1.60
N LEU A 42 4.82 1.44 1.41
CA LEU A 42 4.98 0.26 0.57
C LEU A 42 5.20 0.62 -0.90
N LEU A 43 4.55 1.68 -1.42
CA LEU A 43 4.81 2.17 -2.77
C LEU A 43 6.26 2.62 -2.98
N ILE A 44 6.85 3.28 -1.97
CA ILE A 44 8.26 3.72 -2.02
C ILE A 44 9.18 2.50 -1.89
N ILE A 45 8.97 1.67 -0.87
CA ILE A 45 9.82 0.50 -0.58
C ILE A 45 9.75 -0.51 -1.72
N GLY A 46 8.58 -0.77 -2.30
CA GLY A 46 8.36 -1.71 -3.39
C GLY A 46 9.19 -1.41 -4.65
N ASN A 47 9.76 -0.21 -4.76
CA ASN A 47 10.69 0.14 -5.84
C ASN A 47 11.95 -0.73 -5.85
N ILE A 48 12.35 -1.31 -4.71
CA ILE A 48 13.47 -2.28 -4.63
C ILE A 48 13.19 -3.55 -5.44
N MET A 49 11.91 -3.90 -5.62
CA MET A 49 11.50 -5.13 -6.29
C MET A 49 11.66 -5.09 -7.81
N ARG A 50 12.08 -3.96 -8.39
CA ARG A 50 12.22 -3.78 -9.84
C ARG A 50 13.15 -4.80 -10.51
N SER A 51 14.11 -5.38 -9.78
CA SER A 51 14.97 -6.45 -10.30
C SER A 51 14.21 -7.74 -10.63
N LEU A 52 13.07 -7.98 -9.99
CA LEU A 52 12.18 -9.13 -10.19
C LEU A 52 10.85 -8.63 -10.79
N ALA A 53 10.88 -8.33 -12.10
CA ALA A 53 9.79 -7.65 -12.80
C ALA A 53 8.38 -8.28 -12.58
N PRO A 54 8.18 -9.62 -12.62
CA PRO A 54 6.87 -10.21 -12.38
C PRO A 54 6.33 -9.90 -10.97
N LEU A 55 7.21 -9.95 -9.97
CA LEU A 55 6.84 -9.72 -8.58
C LEU A 55 6.60 -8.23 -8.30
N PHE A 56 7.37 -7.35 -8.94
CA PHE A 56 7.12 -5.90 -8.92
C PHE A 56 5.74 -5.55 -9.48
N ILE A 57 5.34 -6.15 -10.62
CA ILE A 57 4.02 -5.94 -11.21
C ILE A 57 2.92 -6.43 -10.25
N ALA A 58 3.07 -7.62 -9.67
CA ALA A 58 2.12 -8.15 -8.69
C ALA A 58 2.00 -7.24 -7.47
N HIS A 59 3.11 -6.72 -6.95
CA HIS A 59 3.12 -5.77 -5.84
C HIS A 59 2.41 -4.46 -6.19
N PHE A 60 2.66 -3.92 -7.39
CA PHE A 60 2.01 -2.70 -7.85
C PHE A 60 0.48 -2.87 -8.01
N ILE A 61 0.03 -4.01 -8.55
CA ILE A 61 -1.39 -4.35 -8.63
C ILE A 61 -1.99 -4.46 -7.22
N ALA A 62 -1.30 -5.13 -6.30
CA ALA A 62 -1.74 -5.23 -4.91
C ALA A 62 -1.88 -3.85 -4.24
N LEU A 63 -0.97 -2.90 -4.52
CA LEU A 63 -1.08 -1.52 -4.04
C LEU A 63 -2.30 -0.80 -4.60
N ILE A 64 -2.59 -0.94 -5.90
CA ILE A 64 -3.79 -0.36 -6.51
C ILE A 64 -5.06 -0.90 -5.84
N ILE A 65 -5.13 -2.22 -5.62
CA ILE A 65 -6.27 -2.87 -4.97
C ILE A 65 -6.38 -2.42 -3.51
N SER A 66 -5.27 -2.34 -2.78
CA SER A 66 -5.23 -1.85 -1.39
C SER A 66 -5.67 -0.40 -1.29
N TYR A 67 -5.23 0.46 -2.22
CA TYR A 67 -5.71 1.85 -2.30
C TYR A 67 -7.20 1.93 -2.65
N GLY A 68 -7.70 1.09 -3.56
CA GLY A 68 -9.13 0.98 -3.84
C GLY A 68 -9.93 0.57 -2.59
N SER A 69 -9.43 -0.41 -1.83
CA SER A 69 -10.04 -0.82 -0.56
C SER A 69 -10.01 0.29 0.50
N TYR A 70 -8.98 1.13 0.50
CA TYR A 70 -8.92 2.34 1.30
C TYR A 70 -10.04 3.33 0.98
N ILE A 71 -10.30 3.60 -0.29
CA ILE A 71 -11.44 4.43 -0.69
C ILE A 71 -12.78 3.79 -0.27
N VAL A 72 -12.92 2.47 -0.43
CA VAL A 72 -14.13 1.75 0.02
C VAL A 72 -14.31 1.83 1.53
N TYR A 73 -13.23 1.70 2.30
CA TYR A 73 -13.24 1.85 3.75
C TYR A 73 -13.75 3.24 4.15
N LEU A 74 -13.24 4.31 3.53
CA LEU A 74 -13.69 5.69 3.82
C LEU A 74 -15.18 5.92 3.53
N ILE A 75 -15.73 5.29 2.50
CA ILE A 75 -17.12 5.51 2.08
C ILE A 75 -18.11 4.63 2.84
N ARG A 76 -17.71 3.40 3.20
CA ARG A 76 -18.61 2.36 3.72
C ARG A 76 -18.27 1.90 5.15
N ASP A 77 -17.21 2.42 5.75
CA ASP A 77 -16.64 1.96 7.03
C ASP A 77 -16.35 0.45 7.08
N LYS A 78 -16.18 -0.20 5.92
CA LYS A 78 -15.88 -1.63 5.81
C LYS A 78 -14.39 -1.87 5.63
N PHE A 79 -13.74 -2.35 6.68
CA PHE A 79 -12.31 -2.66 6.68
C PHE A 79 -12.05 -4.11 6.26
N TYR A 80 -11.45 -4.31 5.09
CA TYR A 80 -11.08 -5.63 4.56
C TYR A 80 -9.58 -5.87 4.74
N TRP A 81 -9.18 -6.29 5.94
CA TRP A 81 -7.76 -6.46 6.31
C TRP A 81 -6.96 -7.33 5.34
N HIS A 82 -7.57 -8.40 4.81
CA HIS A 82 -6.94 -9.30 3.82
C HIS A 82 -6.48 -8.57 2.55
N ILE A 83 -7.14 -7.48 2.16
CA ILE A 83 -6.75 -6.73 0.96
C ILE A 83 -5.52 -5.86 1.25
N TYR A 84 -5.45 -5.27 2.44
CA TYR A 84 -4.32 -4.45 2.86
C TYR A 84 -3.04 -5.26 3.11
N ILE A 85 -3.15 -6.56 3.38
CA ILE A 85 -1.99 -7.41 3.61
C ILE A 85 -1.30 -7.87 2.32
N LEU A 86 -1.97 -7.79 1.17
CA LEU A 86 -1.42 -8.27 -0.11
C LEU A 86 -0.10 -7.57 -0.53
N PRO A 87 0.04 -6.23 -0.43
CA PRO A 87 1.30 -5.57 -0.73
C PRO A 87 2.42 -5.99 0.23
N PHE A 88 2.10 -6.24 1.51
CA PHE A 88 3.07 -6.77 2.48
C PHE A 88 3.50 -8.20 2.12
N ALA A 89 2.55 -9.05 1.74
CA ALA A 89 2.83 -10.43 1.36
C ALA A 89 3.74 -10.51 0.12
N THR A 90 3.50 -9.67 -0.88
CA THR A 90 4.35 -9.60 -2.09
C THR A 90 5.76 -9.08 -1.76
N LEU A 91 5.88 -8.09 -0.88
CA LEU A 91 7.17 -7.61 -0.39
C LEU A 91 7.91 -8.68 0.42
N ALA A 92 7.23 -9.40 1.31
CA ALA A 92 7.82 -10.48 2.10
C ALA A 92 8.32 -11.61 1.19
N LEU A 93 7.53 -11.99 0.19
CA LEU A 93 7.93 -12.98 -0.81
C LEU A 93 9.18 -12.53 -1.57
N TYR A 94 9.28 -11.25 -1.93
CA TYR A 94 10.48 -10.70 -2.56
C TYR A 94 11.71 -10.87 -1.66
N VAL A 95 11.60 -10.51 -0.39
CA VAL A 95 12.72 -10.61 0.56
C VAL A 95 13.17 -12.07 0.71
N ILE A 96 12.22 -13.01 0.80
CA ILE A 96 12.53 -14.45 0.88
C ILE A 96 13.27 -14.92 -0.38
N LEU A 97 12.75 -14.59 -1.57
CA LEU A 97 13.38 -14.98 -2.83
C LEU A 97 14.75 -14.33 -3.03
N ALA A 98 14.90 -13.06 -2.67
CA ALA A 98 16.17 -12.35 -2.72
C ALA A 98 17.20 -13.00 -1.78
N PHE A 99 16.78 -13.39 -0.58
CA PHE A 99 17.65 -14.07 0.38
C PHE A 99 18.10 -15.46 -0.12
N VAL A 100 17.18 -16.25 -0.66
CA VAL A 100 17.47 -17.59 -1.22
C VAL A 100 18.37 -17.47 -2.46
N GLY A 101 18.06 -16.54 -3.37
CA GLY A 101 18.86 -16.28 -4.55
C GLY A 101 20.28 -15.83 -4.21
N ASN A 102 20.44 -14.97 -3.20
CA ASN A 102 21.75 -14.51 -2.77
C ASN A 102 22.61 -15.66 -2.22
N ARG A 103 22.01 -16.58 -1.42
CA ARG A 103 22.70 -17.79 -0.96
C ARG A 103 23.18 -18.68 -2.12
N HIS A 104 22.39 -18.79 -3.18
CA HIS A 104 22.75 -19.60 -4.34
C HIS A 104 23.92 -19.03 -5.14
N ILE A 105 24.13 -17.71 -5.10
CA ILE A 105 25.22 -17.01 -5.80
C ILE A 105 26.48 -16.93 -4.91
N SER A 106 26.33 -16.81 -3.59
CA SER A 106 27.46 -16.63 -2.67
C SER A 106 28.15 -17.92 -2.22
N GLY A 107 27.62 -19.11 -2.56
CA GLY A 107 28.35 -20.38 -2.41
C GLY A 107 28.85 -20.72 -1.01
N PHE A 108 28.18 -20.24 0.03
CA PHE A 108 28.40 -20.62 1.44
C PHE A 108 27.13 -21.24 2.01
#